data_AF-A0A956NPD5-F1
#
_entry.id   AF-A0A956NPD5-F1
#
_cell.length_a   1.000
_cell.length_b   1.000
_cell.length_c   1.000
_cell.angle_alpha   90.00
_cell.angle_beta   90.00
_cell.angle_gamma   90.00
#
_symmetry.space_group_name_H-M   'P 1'
#
loop_
_entity.id
_entity.type
_entity.pdbx_description
1 polymer ?
#
loop_
_entity_poly.entity_id
_entity_poly.type
_entity_poly.pdbx_seq_one_letter_code
_entity_poly.pdbx_strand_id
1 'polypeptide(L)'
;MAFDRTVGRYASFGIVTSLPGEVIDSFWYVIDNYLKGVIPLKSVIQFSIKNRGGKITLVFSQERYKNVLAVDLSSRFDPFYPSTVLVVDKQGQETITLPDEVSFI
;
A
#
# COMPACT_ATOMS: atom_id res chain seq x y z
N MET A 1 -1.99 -14.80 -10.08
CA MET A 1 -2.60 -13.51 -9.69
C MET A 1 -1.45 -12.54 -9.45
N ALA A 2 -1.71 -11.23 -9.32
CA ALA A 2 -0.66 -10.30 -8.88
C ALA A 2 -0.28 -10.62 -7.42
N PHE A 3 0.94 -10.31 -7.03
CA PHE A 3 1.50 -10.51 -5.69
C PHE A 3 1.67 -11.99 -5.27
N ASP A 4 1.50 -12.96 -6.19
CA ASP A 4 1.67 -14.39 -5.87
C ASP A 4 3.14 -14.81 -5.84
N ARG A 5 3.94 -14.33 -6.80
CA ARG A 5 5.36 -14.67 -6.96
C ARG A 5 6.22 -13.43 -6.73
N THR A 6 6.50 -13.14 -5.47
CA THR A 6 7.36 -12.03 -5.07
C THR A 6 8.82 -12.35 -5.36
N VAL A 7 9.45 -11.54 -6.21
CA VAL A 7 10.88 -11.58 -6.54
C VAL A 7 11.64 -10.53 -5.74
N GLY A 8 11.03 -9.35 -5.53
CA GLY A 8 11.61 -8.27 -4.75
C GLY A 8 10.56 -7.24 -4.35
N ARG A 9 10.80 -6.57 -3.22
CA ARG A 9 9.96 -5.50 -2.69
C ARG A 9 10.73 -4.20 -2.62
N TYR A 10 10.15 -3.16 -3.17
CA TYR A 10 10.77 -1.84 -3.30
C TYR A 10 9.80 -0.76 -2.83
N ALA A 11 10.37 0.38 -2.45
CA ALA A 11 9.62 1.60 -2.19
C ALA A 11 10.24 2.72 -3.03
N SER A 12 9.41 3.50 -3.70
CA SER A 12 9.87 4.65 -4.49
C SER A 12 10.49 5.72 -3.58
N PHE A 13 11.25 6.62 -4.20
CA PHE A 13 11.91 7.71 -3.47
C PHE A 13 10.91 8.57 -2.70
N GLY A 14 9.80 8.96 -3.32
CA GLY A 14 8.74 9.72 -2.66
C GLY A 14 8.16 9.00 -1.43
N ILE A 15 8.03 7.68 -1.48
CA ILE A 15 7.54 6.90 -0.33
C ILE A 15 8.55 6.87 0.81
N VAL A 16 9.81 6.54 0.53
CA VAL A 16 10.87 6.43 1.56
C VAL A 16 11.14 7.77 2.24
N THR A 17 10.96 8.88 1.53
CA THR A 17 11.14 10.24 2.08
C THR A 17 9.91 10.77 2.82
N SER A 18 8.71 10.26 2.52
CA SER A 18 7.45 10.77 3.10
C SER A 18 6.88 9.90 4.22
N LEU A 19 7.24 8.62 4.28
CA LEU A 19 6.71 7.67 5.26
C LEU A 19 7.82 7.02 6.08
N PRO A 20 7.60 6.78 7.38
CA PRO A 20 8.53 6.01 8.19
C PRO A 20 8.52 4.54 7.76
N GLY A 21 9.66 3.86 7.91
CA GLY A 21 9.84 2.46 7.48
C GLY A 21 8.78 1.50 8.05
N GLU A 22 8.39 1.66 9.31
CA GLU A 22 7.34 0.84 9.95
C GLU A 22 5.98 0.94 9.23
N VAL A 23 5.65 2.13 8.74
CA VAL A 23 4.40 2.34 7.99
C VAL A 23 4.51 1.73 6.59
N ILE A 24 5.68 1.81 5.96
CA ILE A 24 5.97 1.14 4.67
C ILE A 24 5.79 -0.39 4.82
N ASP A 25 6.38 -0.97 5.87
CA ASP A 25 6.27 -2.40 6.17
C ASP A 25 4.82 -2.82 6.44
N SER A 26 4.02 -1.93 7.02
CA SER A 26 2.60 -2.19 7.29
C SER A 26 1.79 -2.41 6.01
N PHE A 27 2.12 -1.78 4.88
CA PHE A 27 1.44 -2.08 3.61
C PHE A 27 1.70 -3.51 3.16
N TRP A 28 2.96 -3.95 3.21
CA TRP A 28 3.33 -5.33 2.88
C TRP A 28 2.65 -6.33 3.80
N TYR A 29 2.65 -6.06 5.10
CA TYR A 29 1.97 -6.89 6.08
C TYR A 29 0.47 -7.04 5.74
N VAL A 30 -0.20 -5.94 5.37
CA VAL A 30 -1.62 -5.99 5.02
C VAL A 30 -1.87 -6.81 3.74
N ILE A 31 -1.00 -6.65 2.73
CA ILE A 31 -1.10 -7.42 1.48
C ILE A 31 -0.95 -8.91 1.77
N ASP A 32 0.07 -9.31 2.53
CA ASP A 32 0.37 -10.71 2.77
C ASP A 32 -0.66 -11.41 3.65
N ASN A 33 -1.15 -10.73 4.70
CA ASN A 33 -1.98 -11.38 5.72
C ASN A 33 -3.49 -11.26 5.47
N TYR A 34 -3.95 -10.22 4.76
CA TYR A 34 -5.39 -9.95 4.61
C TYR A 34 -5.89 -9.95 3.17
N LEU A 35 -5.00 -9.81 2.17
CA LEU A 35 -5.42 -9.64 0.78
C LEU A 35 -5.01 -10.82 -0.10
N LYS A 36 -3.75 -11.24 0.00
CA LYS A 36 -3.20 -12.36 -0.76
C LYS A 36 -3.92 -13.66 -0.41
N GLY A 37 -4.37 -14.38 -1.44
CA GLY A 37 -5.14 -15.63 -1.29
C GLY A 37 -6.60 -15.46 -0.83
N VAL A 38 -7.02 -14.27 -0.43
CA VAL A 38 -8.40 -13.98 0.00
C VAL A 38 -9.23 -13.40 -1.15
N ILE A 39 -8.65 -12.45 -1.89
CA ILE A 39 -9.29 -11.83 -3.06
C ILE A 39 -8.34 -11.81 -4.26
N PRO A 40 -8.86 -11.84 -5.51
CA PRO A 40 -8.02 -11.67 -6.69
C PRO A 40 -7.48 -10.24 -6.74
N LEU A 41 -6.16 -10.08 -6.57
CA LEU A 41 -5.48 -8.79 -6.65
C LEU A 41 -5.10 -8.43 -8.08
N LYS A 42 -5.34 -7.17 -8.43
CA LYS A 42 -4.86 -6.53 -9.66
C LYS A 42 -3.37 -6.22 -9.54
N SER A 43 -2.69 -6.02 -10.67
CA SER A 43 -1.27 -5.62 -10.69
C SER A 43 -1.04 -4.21 -10.13
N VAL A 44 -2.07 -3.38 -10.05
CA VAL A 44 -2.02 -2.08 -9.38
C VAL A 44 -3.15 -2.03 -8.37
N ILE A 45 -2.79 -1.84 -7.10
CA ILE A 45 -3.72 -1.70 -5.99
C ILE A 45 -3.46 -0.38 -5.27
N GLN A 46 -4.49 0.14 -4.61
CA GLN A 46 -4.44 1.44 -3.96
C GLN A 46 -4.72 1.30 -2.47
N PHE A 47 -3.93 2.01 -1.67
CA PHE A 47 -4.19 2.25 -0.27
C PHE A 47 -4.38 3.74 -0.02
N SER A 48 -5.38 4.08 0.79
CA SER A 48 -5.55 5.41 1.33
C SER A 48 -5.16 5.42 2.80
N ILE A 49 -4.31 6.37 3.18
CA ILE A 49 -3.90 6.60 4.57
C ILE A 49 -4.91 7.58 5.17
N LYS A 50 -5.63 7.15 6.20
CA LYS A 50 -6.62 7.98 6.90
C LYS A 50 -6.25 8.18 8.35
N ASN A 51 -6.69 9.31 8.91
CA ASN A 51 -6.60 9.58 10.33
C ASN A 51 -7.83 9.05 11.05
N ARG A 52 -7.64 8.16 12.01
CA ARG A 52 -8.69 7.71 12.94
C ARG A 52 -8.20 7.90 14.38
N GLY A 53 -8.64 8.98 15.02
CA GLY A 53 -8.28 9.26 16.41
C GLY A 53 -6.79 9.49 16.64
N GLY A 54 -6.07 10.07 15.68
CA GLY A 54 -4.64 10.33 15.75
C GLY A 54 -3.76 9.14 15.32
N LYS A 55 -4.38 8.04 14.87
CA LYS A 55 -3.68 6.86 14.36
C LYS A 55 -3.92 6.67 12.87
N ILE A 56 -3.00 5.97 12.22
CA ILE A 56 -3.12 5.62 10.81
C ILE A 56 -4.14 4.50 10.64
N THR A 57 -5.05 4.67 9.68
CA THR A 57 -5.88 3.59 9.13
C THR A 57 -5.55 3.44 7.65
N LEU A 58 -5.13 2.25 7.24
CA LEU A 58 -4.91 1.90 5.83
C LEU A 58 -6.22 1.38 5.24
N VAL A 59 -6.73 2.06 4.22
CA VAL A 59 -7.94 1.65 3.51
C VAL A 59 -7.56 1.13 2.13
N PHE A 60 -7.78 -0.16 1.92
CA PHE A 60 -7.53 -0.80 0.63
C PHE A 60 -8.66 -0.56 -0.36
N SER A 61 -8.28 -0.32 -1.61
CA SER A 61 -9.18 -0.23 -2.74
C SER A 61 -8.51 -0.72 -4.03
N GLN A 62 -9.29 -1.34 -4.90
CA GLN A 62 -8.89 -1.63 -6.28
C GLN A 62 -10.09 -1.48 -7.22
N GLU A 63 -9.83 -1.51 -8.52
CA GLU A 63 -10.88 -1.54 -9.53
C GLU A 63 -11.89 -2.67 -9.23
N ARG A 64 -13.19 -2.34 -9.18
CA ARG A 64 -14.32 -3.22 -8.78
C ARG A 64 -14.42 -3.59 -7.30
N TYR A 65 -13.41 -3.34 -6.47
CA TYR A 65 -13.43 -3.59 -5.02
C TYR A 65 -13.09 -2.31 -4.27
N LYS A 66 -14.09 -1.45 -4.04
CA LYS A 66 -13.92 -0.16 -3.34
C LYS A 66 -14.08 -0.33 -1.83
N ASN A 67 -13.09 0.15 -1.07
CA ASN A 67 -13.10 0.21 0.40
C ASN A 67 -13.43 -1.12 1.09
N VAL A 68 -12.87 -2.23 0.57
CA VAL A 68 -13.22 -3.58 1.03
C VAL A 68 -12.53 -3.93 2.36
N LEU A 69 -11.41 -3.27 2.67
CA LEU A 69 -10.66 -3.51 3.89
C LEU A 69 -10.16 -2.18 4.47
N ALA A 70 -10.32 -2.00 5.77
CA ALA A 70 -9.72 -0.93 6.55
C ALA A 70 -8.96 -1.55 7.73
N VAL A 71 -7.67 -1.25 7.84
CA VAL A 71 -6.80 -1.78 8.89
C VAL A 71 -6.29 -0.62 9.73
N ASP A 72 -6.61 -0.63 11.01
CA ASP A 72 -6.09 0.35 11.96
C ASP A 72 -4.68 -0.06 12.40
N LEU A 73 -3.73 0.87 12.29
CA LEU A 73 -2.36 0.70 12.75
C LEU A 73 -2.16 1.34 14.14
N SER A 74 -1.15 0.90 14.87
CA SER A 74 -0.72 1.54 16.11
C SER A 74 0.06 2.85 15.88
N SER A 75 0.61 3.03 14.68
CA SER A 75 1.43 4.18 14.31
C SER A 75 0.63 5.49 14.31
N ARG A 76 1.29 6.57 14.72
CA ARG A 76 0.68 7.91 14.76
C ARG A 76 0.46 8.43 13.34
N PHE A 77 -0.67 9.10 13.14
CA PHE A 77 -0.95 9.79 11.89
C PHE A 77 -0.22 11.13 11.85
N ASP A 78 0.41 11.44 10.72
CA ASP A 78 0.96 12.75 10.40
C ASP A 78 0.20 13.35 9.20
N PRO A 79 -0.31 14.59 9.28
CA PRO A 79 -0.96 15.27 8.16
C PRO A 79 -0.10 15.44 6.91
N PHE A 80 1.22 15.37 7.03
CA PHE A 80 2.15 15.45 5.90
C PHE A 80 2.34 14.12 5.17
N TYR A 81 1.77 13.03 5.68
CA TYR A 81 1.81 11.75 4.97
C TYR A 81 0.99 11.79 3.68
N PRO A 82 1.41 11.08 2.63
CA PRO A 82 0.65 10.96 1.40
C PRO A 82 -0.72 10.35 1.69
N SER A 83 -1.78 10.99 1.19
CA SER A 83 -3.14 10.51 1.37
C SER A 83 -3.43 9.22 0.61
N THR A 84 -2.72 9.01 -0.50
CA THR A 84 -2.89 7.87 -1.40
C THR A 84 -1.54 7.28 -1.78
N VAL A 85 -1.46 5.96 -1.72
CA VAL A 85 -0.28 5.16 -2.06
C VAL A 85 -0.74 4.05 -3.00
N LEU A 86 0.05 3.79 -4.04
CA LEU A 86 -0.15 2.68 -4.96
C LEU A 86 0.85 1.58 -4.64
N VAL A 87 0.45 0.34 -4.88
CA VAL A 87 1.37 -0.80 -4.91
C VAL A 87 1.23 -1.47 -6.26
N VAL A 88 2.35 -1.55 -6.97
CA VAL A 88 2.44 -2.07 -8.33
C VAL A 88 3.23 -3.37 -8.31
N ASP A 89 2.67 -4.42 -8.89
CA ASP A 89 3.38 -5.66 -9.19
C ASP A 89 3.69 -5.74 -10.68
N LYS A 90 4.98 -5.77 -11.00
CA LYS A 90 5.52 -5.95 -12.34
C LYS A 90 6.34 -7.24 -12.39
N GLN A 91 5.68 -8.35 -12.71
CA GLN A 91 6.28 -9.68 -12.85
C GLN A 91 7.02 -10.15 -11.58
N GLY A 92 6.49 -9.82 -10.40
CA GLY A 92 7.04 -10.18 -9.10
C GLY A 92 7.96 -9.11 -8.50
N GLN A 93 8.26 -8.04 -9.23
CA GLN A 93 8.85 -6.83 -8.63
C GLN A 93 7.70 -5.98 -8.11
N GLU A 94 7.53 -5.99 -6.79
CA GLU A 94 6.46 -5.30 -6.10
C GLU A 94 7.01 -3.96 -5.58
N THR A 95 6.39 -2.85 -5.96
CA THR A 95 6.86 -1.50 -5.61
C THR A 95 5.73 -0.69 -5.00
N ILE A 96 5.96 -0.17 -3.79
CA ILE A 96 5.11 0.87 -3.19
C ILE A 96 5.52 2.21 -3.77
N THR A 97 4.55 2.99 -4.27
CA THR A 97 4.82 4.25 -4.94
C THR A 97 3.72 5.29 -4.74
N LEU A 98 4.07 6.55 -4.93
CA LEU A 98 3.09 7.63 -5.02
C LEU A 98 2.37 7.58 -6.38
N PRO A 99 1.10 8.03 -6.47
CA PRO A 99 0.39 8.10 -7.74
C PRO A 99 1.14 8.88 -8.83
N ASP A 100 1.83 9.95 -8.45
CA ASP A 100 2.60 10.79 -9.38
C ASP A 100 3.89 10.12 -9.87
N GLU A 101 4.38 9.10 -9.15
CA GLU A 101 5.61 8.38 -9.47
C GLU A 101 5.38 7.10 -10.28
N VAL A 102 4.12 6.69 -10.48
CA VAL A 102 3.76 5.40 -11.10
C VAL A 102 4.25 5.26 -12.54
N SER A 103 4.39 6.38 -13.26
CA SER A 103 4.86 6.41 -14.66
C SER A 103 6.36 6.11 -14.80
N PHE A 104 7.12 6.17 -13.70
CA PHE A 104 8.56 5.92 -13.68
C PHE A 104 8.93 4.47 -13.32
N ILE A 105 7.93 3.59 -13.14
CA ILE A 105 8.10 2.21 -12.63
C ILE A 105 7.69 1.18 -13.70
#